data_AF-A0AA36B183-F1
#
_entry.id   AF-A0AA36B183-F1
#
_cell.length_a   1.000
_cell.length_b   1.000
_cell.length_c   1.000
_cell.angle_alpha   90.00
_cell.angle_beta   90.00
_cell.angle_gamma   90.00
#
_symmetry.space_group_name_H-M   'P 1'
#
loop_
_entity.id
_entity.type
_entity.pdbx_description
1 polymer ?
#
loop_
_entity_poly.entity_id
_entity_poly.type
_entity_poly.pdbx_seq_one_letter_code
_entity_poly.pdbx_strand_id
1 'polypeptide(L)'
;MFGPISKGASPIFSSDGTLLTDKKEITKRWAEHFSNVLNRESTVDQEVIDNLPQKSTIENLADSPSISEVEKAIKQLSNEEGVEVDTMSDVYEAENSKSLAERVAEAISVFSDDSLAPTKKRRTTGVPLLMESSDEKPMELKIMSLDN
;
A
#
# COMPACT_ATOMS: atom_id res chain seq x y z
N MET A 1 -18.31 -0.05 33.96
CA MET A 1 -18.13 0.54 32.61
C MET A 1 -16.66 0.48 32.26
N PHE A 2 -16.27 -0.38 31.33
CA PHE A 2 -14.92 -0.40 30.75
C PHE A 2 -15.08 -0.32 29.25
N GLY A 3 -14.89 0.87 28.69
CA GLY A 3 -14.81 1.11 27.26
C GLY A 3 -13.52 1.87 26.96
N PRO A 4 -13.03 1.84 25.71
CA PRO A 4 -11.86 2.62 25.33
C PRO A 4 -12.15 4.10 25.58
N ILE A 5 -11.46 4.65 26.59
CA ILE A 5 -11.39 6.09 26.80
C ILE A 5 -10.53 6.60 25.64
N SER A 6 -11.10 7.35 24.70
CA SER A 6 -10.31 7.98 23.66
C SER A 6 -9.36 8.96 24.33
N LYS A 7 -8.10 8.56 24.51
CA LYS A 7 -7.04 9.50 24.83
C LYS A 7 -6.97 10.45 23.64
N GLY A 8 -7.13 11.75 23.90
CA GLY A 8 -7.01 12.77 22.85
C GLY A 8 -5.71 12.60 22.07
N ALA A 9 -5.69 13.06 20.82
CA ALA A 9 -4.48 13.05 20.01
C ALA A 9 -3.33 13.70 20.78
N SER A 10 -2.18 13.02 20.87
CA SER A 10 -1.01 13.54 21.57
C SER A 10 -0.59 14.88 20.95
N PRO A 11 -0.34 15.92 21.76
CA PRO A 11 0.13 17.20 21.25
C PRO A 11 1.45 17.04 20.47
N ILE A 12 1.59 17.74 19.34
CA ILE A 12 2.77 17.65 18.49
C ILE A 12 3.78 18.71 18.94
N PHE A 13 5.03 18.29 19.13
CA PHE A 13 6.12 19.16 19.55
C PHE A 13 7.15 19.37 18.42
N SER A 14 7.80 20.53 18.44
CA SER A 14 9.00 20.80 17.64
C SER A 14 10.15 19.86 18.04
N SER A 15 11.21 19.80 17.23
CA SER A 15 12.48 19.14 17.61
C SER A 15 13.01 19.62 18.96
N ASP A 16 12.79 20.89 19.27
CA ASP A 16 13.26 21.55 20.50
C ASP A 16 12.28 21.40 21.69
N GLY A 17 11.23 20.56 21.55
CA GLY A 17 10.27 20.30 22.64
C GLY A 17 9.21 21.38 22.84
N THR A 18 9.09 22.34 21.93
CA THR A 18 8.04 23.39 21.98
C THR A 18 6.73 22.88 21.39
N LEU A 19 5.59 23.15 22.05
CA LEU A 19 4.27 22.73 21.56
C LEU A 19 3.91 23.49 20.27
N LEU A 20 3.58 22.75 19.21
CA LEU A 20 3.13 23.31 17.95
C LEU A 20 1.60 23.37 17.92
N THR A 21 1.07 24.57 17.73
CA THR A 21 -0.38 24.82 17.59
C THR A 21 -0.76 25.27 16.18
N ASP A 22 0.21 25.79 15.41
CA ASP A 22 -0.01 26.21 14.03
C ASP A 22 0.01 25.01 13.05
N LYS A 23 -0.97 24.98 12.14
CA LYS A 23 -1.15 23.87 11.19
C LYS A 23 0.03 23.75 10.21
N LYS A 24 0.63 24.85 9.79
CA LYS A 24 1.77 24.83 8.84
C LYS A 24 3.01 24.28 9.53
N GLU A 25 3.27 24.75 10.75
CA GLU A 25 4.38 24.24 11.58
C GLU A 25 4.22 22.74 11.88
N ILE A 26 3.00 22.29 12.22
CA ILE A 26 2.71 20.86 12.41
C ILE A 26 3.01 20.05 11.14
N THR A 27 2.55 20.53 9.98
CA THR A 27 2.75 19.83 8.70
C THR A 27 4.23 19.74 8.33
N LYS A 28 4.97 20.83 8.52
CA LYS A 28 6.43 20.87 8.34
C LYS A 28 7.13 19.89 9.27
N ARG A 29 6.72 19.84 10.53
CA ARG A 29 7.29 18.91 11.53
C ARG A 29 7.05 17.45 11.17
N TRP A 30 5.88 17.12 10.63
CA TRP A 30 5.60 15.79 10.08
C TRP A 30 6.51 15.46 8.90
N ALA A 31 6.66 16.37 7.93
CA ALA A 31 7.52 16.15 6.77
C ALA A 31 8.97 15.89 7.20
N GLU A 32 9.49 16.67 8.16
CA GLU A 32 10.82 16.48 8.73
C GLU A 32 10.95 15.13 9.46
N HIS A 33 9.99 14.80 10.34
CA HIS A 33 10.01 13.56 11.10
C HIS A 33 10.01 12.33 10.18
N PHE A 34 9.09 12.31 9.22
CA PHE A 34 8.99 11.20 8.27
C PHE A 34 10.18 11.13 7.34
N SER A 35 10.74 12.26 6.91
CA SER A 35 11.97 12.24 6.13
C SER A 35 13.12 11.58 6.90
N ASN A 36 13.30 11.93 8.17
CA ASN A 36 14.38 11.37 8.99
C ASN A 36 14.18 9.88 9.29
N VAL A 37 12.93 9.45 9.49
CA VAL A 37 12.61 8.05 9.79
C VAL A 37 12.68 7.17 8.53
N LEU A 38 12.09 7.61 7.41
CA LEU A 38 11.92 6.79 6.21
C LEU A 38 13.08 6.88 5.23
N ASN A 39 13.78 8.02 5.16
CA ASN A 39 14.90 8.23 4.23
C ASN A 39 16.25 8.11 4.93
N ARG A 40 16.33 7.41 6.06
CA ARG A 40 17.59 7.14 6.73
C ARG A 40 18.47 6.31 5.81
N GLU A 41 19.69 6.78 5.56
CA GLU A 41 20.69 5.98 4.87
C GLU A 41 20.97 4.72 5.71
N SER A 42 20.60 3.57 5.15
CA SER A 42 20.87 2.27 5.74
C SER A 42 22.13 1.71 5.09
N THR A 43 23.21 1.66 5.85
CA THR A 43 24.41 0.91 5.45
C THR A 43 24.21 -0.51 5.96
N VAL A 44 23.82 -1.41 5.07
CA VAL A 44 23.73 -2.83 5.40
C VAL A 44 25.12 -3.41 5.29
N ASP A 45 25.59 -4.04 6.36
CA ASP A 45 26.85 -4.75 6.35
C ASP A 45 26.69 -6.07 5.58
N GLN A 46 27.53 -6.27 4.57
CA GLN A 46 27.51 -7.49 3.77
C GLN A 46 27.85 -8.71 4.61
N GLU A 47 28.71 -8.55 5.64
CA GLU A 47 29.04 -9.63 6.57
C GLU A 47 27.80 -10.09 7.33
N VAL A 48 26.88 -9.18 7.68
CA VAL A 48 25.62 -9.55 8.34
C VAL A 48 24.70 -10.31 7.39
N ILE A 49 24.61 -9.91 6.11
CA ILE A 49 23.82 -10.61 5.08
C ILE A 49 24.34 -12.03 4.87
N ASP A 50 25.67 -12.17 4.74
CA ASP A 50 26.33 -13.45 4.48
C ASP A 50 26.19 -14.42 5.67
N ASN A 51 26.06 -13.89 6.89
CA ASN A 51 25.81 -14.65 8.11
C ASN A 51 24.32 -15.00 8.34
N LEU A 52 23.38 -14.51 7.52
CA LEU A 52 21.97 -14.87 7.66
C LEU A 52 21.75 -16.34 7.28
N PRO A 53 21.03 -17.14 8.09
CA PRO A 53 20.71 -18.52 7.73
C PRO A 53 19.82 -18.54 6.49
N GLN A 54 20.36 -19.06 5.38
CA GLN A 54 19.61 -19.23 4.13
C GLN A 54 18.63 -20.39 4.26
N LYS A 55 17.37 -20.17 3.88
CA LYS A 55 16.40 -21.25 3.71
C LYS A 55 16.73 -21.99 2.41
N SER A 56 16.46 -23.29 2.36
CA SER A 56 16.56 -24.07 1.13
C SER A 56 15.74 -23.40 0.02
N THR A 57 16.37 -23.16 -1.13
CA THR A 57 15.69 -22.72 -2.34
C THR A 57 14.61 -23.75 -2.70
N ILE A 58 13.39 -23.26 -2.89
CA ILE A 58 12.26 -24.10 -3.32
C ILE A 58 12.22 -24.01 -4.85
N GLU A 59 12.89 -24.95 -5.52
CA GLU A 59 13.07 -24.93 -6.98
C GLU A 59 11.74 -24.93 -7.73
N ASN A 60 10.71 -25.61 -7.19
CA ASN A 60 9.39 -25.67 -7.83
C ASN A 60 8.63 -24.34 -7.84
N LEU A 61 9.11 -23.29 -7.16
CA LEU A 61 8.53 -21.95 -7.26
C LEU A 61 8.97 -21.21 -8.53
N ALA A 62 10.04 -21.67 -9.18
CA ALA A 62 10.48 -21.14 -10.47
C ALA A 62 9.67 -21.72 -11.64
N ASP A 63 8.94 -22.81 -11.41
CA ASP A 63 8.10 -23.43 -12.43
C ASP A 63 6.81 -22.63 -12.64
N SER A 64 6.37 -22.54 -13.90
CA SER A 64 5.05 -21.98 -14.20
C SER A 64 3.95 -22.78 -13.49
N PRO A 65 2.96 -22.10 -12.88
CA PRO A 65 1.90 -22.79 -12.15
C PRO A 65 1.05 -23.64 -13.09
N SER A 66 0.60 -24.79 -12.59
CA SER A 66 -0.34 -25.63 -13.33
C SER A 66 -1.76 -25.06 -13.32
N ILE A 67 -2.56 -25.38 -14.34
CA ILE A 67 -3.94 -24.90 -14.44
C ILE A 67 -4.76 -25.33 -13.20
N SER A 68 -4.54 -26.55 -12.68
CA SER A 68 -5.24 -27.05 -11.50
C SER A 68 -4.88 -26.28 -10.22
N GLU A 69 -3.63 -25.85 -10.06
CA GLU A 69 -3.23 -24.99 -8.93
C GLU A 69 -3.90 -23.62 -9.01
N VAL A 70 -3.99 -23.06 -10.21
CA VAL A 70 -4.68 -21.78 -10.44
C VAL A 70 -6.18 -21.90 -10.16
N GLU A 71 -6.84 -22.97 -10.62
CA GLU A 71 -8.25 -23.23 -10.30
C GLU A 71 -8.50 -23.37 -8.80
N LYS A 72 -7.60 -24.07 -8.09
CA LYS A 72 -7.67 -24.21 -6.65
C LYS A 72 -7.50 -22.87 -5.94
N ALA A 73 -6.56 -22.03 -6.39
CA ALA A 73 -6.33 -20.70 -5.85
C ALA A 73 -7.54 -19.78 -6.07
N ILE A 74 -8.11 -19.76 -7.29
CA ILE A 74 -9.34 -19.00 -7.60
C ILE A 74 -10.48 -19.42 -6.66
N LYS A 75 -10.65 -20.72 -6.44
CA LYS A 75 -11.66 -21.25 -5.51
C LYS A 75 -11.38 -20.94 -4.05
N GLN A 76 -10.10 -20.84 -3.65
CA GLN A 76 -9.75 -20.44 -2.29
C GLN A 76 -10.02 -18.96 -2.05
N LEU A 77 -9.69 -18.10 -3.01
CA LEU A 77 -9.97 -16.67 -2.96
C LEU A 77 -11.47 -16.39 -2.86
N SER A 78 -12.30 -17.11 -3.63
CA SER A 78 -13.76 -16.98 -3.55
C SER A 78 -14.36 -17.43 -2.20
N ASN A 79 -13.61 -18.21 -1.41
CA ASN A 79 -14.06 -18.73 -0.11
C ASN A 79 -13.49 -17.93 1.07
N GLU A 80 -12.40 -17.17 0.87
CA GLU A 80 -11.83 -16.26 1.87
C GLU A 80 -12.51 -14.87 1.89
N GLU A 81 -13.45 -14.63 0.98
CA GLU A 81 -14.15 -13.36 0.86
C GLU A 81 -15.38 -13.25 1.77
N GLY A 82 -15.09 -12.83 3.01
CA GLY A 82 -15.97 -12.01 3.83
C GLY A 82 -15.76 -10.51 3.61
N VAL A 83 -15.40 -10.09 2.40
CA VAL A 83 -15.31 -8.67 2.00
C VAL A 83 -16.10 -8.54 0.70
N GLU A 84 -17.09 -7.66 0.72
CA GLU A 84 -17.96 -7.34 -0.40
C GLU A 84 -17.12 -6.87 -1.59
N VAL A 85 -16.87 -7.78 -2.54
CA VAL A 85 -16.47 -7.40 -3.90
C VAL A 85 -17.67 -6.72 -4.49
N ASP A 86 -17.60 -5.38 -4.51
CA ASP A 86 -18.48 -4.57 -5.31
C ASP A 86 -18.42 -5.06 -6.77
N THR A 87 -19.49 -5.75 -7.15
CA THR A 87 -19.99 -6.04 -8.49
C THR A 87 -19.00 -5.82 -9.65
N MET A 88 -18.13 -6.80 -9.89
CA MET A 88 -17.49 -6.97 -11.20
C MET A 88 -17.61 -8.41 -11.70
N SER A 89 -18.78 -9.03 -11.45
CA SER A 89 -19.15 -10.33 -12.00
C SER A 89 -19.66 -10.26 -13.45
N ASP A 90 -19.99 -9.06 -13.94
CA ASP A 90 -20.84 -8.91 -15.15
C ASP A 90 -20.14 -8.22 -16.34
N VAL A 91 -18.82 -8.37 -16.50
CA VAL A 91 -18.13 -7.86 -17.72
C VAL A 91 -17.12 -8.88 -18.27
N TYR A 92 -17.51 -10.13 -18.50
CA TYR A 92 -16.77 -11.01 -19.44
C TYR A 92 -17.70 -11.99 -20.18
N GLU A 93 -18.78 -11.48 -20.77
CA GLU A 93 -19.31 -12.12 -21.99
C GLU A 93 -18.39 -11.70 -23.15
N ALA A 94 -17.33 -12.47 -23.37
CA ALA A 94 -16.51 -12.34 -24.56
C ALA A 94 -16.08 -13.73 -25.01
N GLU A 95 -16.43 -14.03 -26.25
CA GLU A 95 -16.04 -15.17 -27.09
C GLU A 95 -14.52 -15.43 -27.05
N ASN A 96 -14.04 -16.02 -25.97
CA ASN A 96 -12.68 -16.49 -25.86
C ASN A 96 -12.75 -17.92 -25.34
N SER A 97 -12.30 -18.88 -26.13
CA SER A 97 -12.36 -20.31 -25.78
C SER A 97 -11.57 -20.70 -24.53
N LYS A 98 -10.83 -19.74 -23.94
CA LYS A 98 -9.93 -19.94 -22.81
C LYS A 98 -10.60 -19.61 -21.48
N SER A 99 -10.48 -20.51 -20.52
CA SER A 99 -11.03 -20.34 -19.17
C SER A 99 -10.30 -19.23 -18.39
N LEU A 100 -10.90 -18.72 -17.32
CA LEU A 100 -10.25 -17.76 -16.42
C LEU A 100 -8.92 -18.30 -15.88
N ALA A 101 -8.88 -19.58 -15.52
CA ALA A 101 -7.67 -20.23 -15.02
C ALA A 101 -6.55 -20.25 -16.08
N GLU A 102 -6.88 -20.53 -17.34
CA GLU A 102 -5.91 -20.48 -18.44
C GLU A 102 -5.36 -19.07 -18.66
N ARG A 103 -6.23 -18.05 -18.62
CA ARG A 103 -5.81 -16.65 -18.77
C ARG A 103 -4.88 -16.20 -17.65
N VAL A 104 -5.16 -16.62 -16.41
CA VAL A 104 -4.31 -16.30 -15.24
C VAL A 104 -2.97 -17.04 -15.33
N ALA A 105 -2.97 -18.32 -15.68
CA ALA A 105 -1.74 -19.09 -15.88
C ALA A 105 -0.85 -18.49 -16.98
N GLU A 106 -1.45 -18.08 -18.11
CA GLU A 106 -0.75 -17.41 -19.22
C GLU A 106 -0.17 -16.06 -18.77
N ALA A 107 -0.94 -15.24 -18.05
CA ALA A 107 -0.47 -13.95 -17.54
C ALA A 107 0.71 -14.10 -16.56
N ILE A 108 0.68 -15.10 -15.68
CA ILE A 108 1.79 -15.40 -14.78
C ILE A 108 3.02 -15.82 -15.58
N SER A 109 2.86 -16.69 -16.58
CA SER A 109 3.97 -17.13 -17.44
C SER A 109 4.62 -15.96 -18.19
N VAL A 110 3.83 -15.00 -18.69
CA VAL A 110 4.35 -13.80 -19.37
C VAL A 110 5.15 -12.91 -18.41
N PHE A 111 4.76 -12.85 -17.14
CA PHE A 111 5.48 -12.05 -16.13
C PHE A 111 6.75 -12.74 -15.62
N SER A 112 6.80 -14.06 -15.64
CA SER A 112 7.98 -14.86 -15.27
C SER A 112 9.12 -14.77 -16.29
N ASP A 113 8.83 -14.35 -17.52
CA ASP A 113 9.86 -14.04 -18.51
C ASP A 113 10.51 -12.68 -18.18
N ASP A 114 11.74 -12.70 -17.64
CA ASP A 114 12.53 -11.49 -17.34
C ASP A 114 12.71 -10.55 -18.55
N SER A 115 12.55 -11.07 -19.77
CA SER A 115 12.59 -10.31 -21.02
C SER A 115 11.32 -9.49 -21.30
N LEU A 116 10.21 -9.83 -20.64
CA LEU A 116 8.89 -9.20 -20.79
C LEU A 116 8.45 -8.49 -19.51
N ALA A 117 9.25 -8.54 -18.44
CA ALA A 117 9.01 -7.82 -17.20
C ALA A 117 8.72 -6.33 -17.49
N PRO A 118 7.61 -5.77 -16.98
CA PRO A 118 7.26 -4.38 -17.25
C PRO A 118 8.40 -3.49 -16.79
N THR A 119 9.04 -2.83 -17.76
CA THR A 119 10.18 -1.94 -17.54
C THR A 119 9.93 -1.10 -16.30
N LYS A 120 10.79 -1.23 -15.28
CA LYS A 120 10.73 -0.44 -14.05
C LYS A 120 10.81 1.03 -14.46
N LYS A 121 9.67 1.70 -14.64
CA LYS A 121 9.61 3.15 -14.72
C LYS A 121 10.11 3.61 -13.36
N ARG A 122 11.39 3.97 -13.29
CA ARG A 122 11.92 4.74 -12.18
C ARG A 122 10.94 5.89 -12.03
N ARG A 123 10.39 6.08 -10.83
CA ARG A 123 9.78 7.37 -10.50
C ARG A 123 10.91 8.36 -10.73
N THR A 124 10.83 9.09 -11.83
CA THR A 124 11.66 10.25 -12.09
C THR A 124 11.52 11.10 -10.85
N THR A 125 12.67 11.44 -10.26
CA THR A 125 12.88 12.35 -9.13
C THR A 125 11.58 13.02 -8.76
N GLY A 126 10.93 12.51 -7.71
CA GLY A 126 9.69 13.08 -7.23
C GLY A 126 9.93 14.57 -7.07
N VAL A 127 9.32 15.35 -7.96
CA VAL A 127 9.08 16.76 -7.72
C VAL A 127 8.51 16.77 -6.29
N PRO A 128 9.11 17.52 -5.35
CA PRO A 128 8.54 17.59 -4.02
C PRO A 128 7.06 17.90 -4.19
N LEU A 129 6.22 17.12 -3.52
CA LEU A 129 4.77 17.23 -3.55
C LEU A 129 4.44 18.56 -2.88
N LEU A 130 4.63 19.63 -3.65
CA LEU A 130 4.15 20.95 -3.34
C LEU A 130 2.64 20.76 -3.42
N MET A 131 2.02 20.59 -2.26
CA MET A 131 0.61 20.83 -2.10
C MET A 131 0.41 22.27 -2.57
N GLU A 132 0.12 22.45 -3.86
CA GLU A 132 -0.40 23.69 -4.36
C GLU A 132 -1.63 23.97 -3.52
N SER A 133 -1.56 25.08 -2.79
CA SER A 133 -2.64 25.61 -1.99
C SER A 133 -3.79 25.94 -2.94
N SER A 134 -4.63 24.95 -3.21
CA SER A 134 -5.89 25.16 -3.88
C SER A 134 -6.77 25.92 -2.90
N ASP A 135 -7.11 27.16 -3.27
CA ASP A 135 -8.05 28.03 -2.60
C ASP A 135 -9.42 27.34 -2.53
N GLU A 136 -9.61 26.45 -1.56
CA GLU A 136 -10.94 25.94 -1.21
C GLU A 136 -11.46 26.69 0.01
N LYS A 137 -12.45 27.53 -0.32
CA LYS A 137 -13.39 28.21 0.58
C LYS A 137 -13.73 27.33 1.79
N PRO A 138 -13.56 27.81 3.03
CA PRO A 138 -13.82 26.99 4.21
C PRO A 138 -15.28 26.56 4.26
N MET A 139 -15.53 25.27 4.49
CA MET A 139 -16.86 24.76 4.81
C MET A 139 -17.32 25.36 6.14
N GLU A 140 -18.38 26.17 6.10
CA GLU A 140 -19.01 26.70 7.31
C GLU A 140 -19.70 25.57 8.09
N LEU A 141 -19.16 25.26 9.27
CA LEU A 141 -19.82 24.42 10.25
C LEU A 141 -20.88 25.25 10.97
N LYS A 142 -22.15 25.04 10.62
CA LYS A 142 -23.30 25.65 11.31
C LYS A 142 -23.48 24.96 12.67
N ILE A 143 -22.99 25.58 13.73
CA ILE A 143 -23.28 25.16 15.11
C ILE A 143 -24.73 25.50 15.40
N MET A 144 -25.57 24.49 15.65
CA MET A 144 -26.96 24.69 16.07
C MET A 144 -26.97 25.08 17.54
N SER A 145 -27.57 26.23 17.85
CA SER A 145 -27.77 26.71 19.22
C SER A 145 -28.77 25.80 19.93
N LEU A 146 -28.40 25.27 21.10
CA LEU A 146 -29.36 24.68 22.03
C LEU A 146 -29.78 25.79 22.98
N ASP A 147 -30.96 26.35 22.71
CA ASP A 147 -31.61 27.29 23.62
C ASP A 147 -31.93 26.57 24.95
N ASN A 148 -31.64 27.25 26.06
CA ASN A 148 -31.73 26.76 27.43
C ASN A 148 -33.13 26.88 28.04
#